data_AF-A0A7G9BLI5-F1
#
_entry.id   AF-A0A7G9BLI5-F1
#
_cell.length_a   1.000
_cell.length_b   1.000
_cell.length_c   1.000
_cell.angle_alpha   90.00
_cell.angle_beta   90.00
_cell.angle_gamma   90.00
#
_symmetry.space_group_name_H-M   'P 1'
#
loop_
_entity.id
_entity.type
_entity.pdbx_description
1 polymer ?
#
loop_
_entity_poly.entity_id
_entity_poly.type
_entity_poly.pdbx_seq_one_letter_code
_entity_poly.pdbx_strand_id
1 'polypeptide(L)'
;MKNQLIGCKAIMLMAVLFLLAGCGKRGGAHKILKAEAFQEELATYAQNGQLIDVRTEEEFAQGHLAGAKNINYNSNDFKERISDLDRNAPVFVYCLGGGRSNATAEELAGMGFTQVYDLKGGIMAWKNKNLPIEGGNIEKTADRVTMDDLHNVLRKNKITLVDFYADWCVPCKEMEPTLEKLAKDYKDKVFIYRINVDEATLLSETLKIEGIPLFHVYKGDKLVRELTGFQEEEDLKTVIDAI
;
A
#
# COMPACT_ATOMS: atom_id res chain seq x y z
N MET A 1 22.19 56.89 -32.70
CA MET A 1 22.62 58.06 -31.91
C MET A 1 21.38 58.81 -31.46
N LYS A 2 21.18 58.92 -30.12
CA LYS A 2 20.59 60.05 -29.32
C LYS A 2 19.27 60.68 -29.82
N ASN A 3 18.19 60.90 -29.06
CA ASN A 3 17.91 61.11 -27.63
C ASN A 3 16.35 60.99 -27.48
N GLN A 4 15.79 60.36 -26.43
CA GLN A 4 15.28 60.98 -25.19
C GLN A 4 14.37 62.22 -25.41
N LEU A 5 13.21 62.40 -24.76
CA LEU A 5 12.93 62.37 -23.31
C LEU A 5 11.45 62.77 -23.03
N ILE A 6 10.92 62.42 -21.84
CA ILE A 6 9.76 63.01 -21.09
C ILE A 6 8.36 62.47 -21.46
N GLY A 7 7.47 62.04 -20.55
CA GLY A 7 7.48 62.00 -19.08
C GLY A 7 6.09 61.61 -18.53
N CYS A 8 6.10 60.82 -17.45
CA CYS A 8 5.35 61.03 -16.20
C CYS A 8 3.83 61.36 -16.25
N LYS A 9 2.97 60.47 -15.71
CA LYS A 9 2.00 60.74 -14.61
C LYS A 9 0.98 59.58 -14.38
N ALA A 10 0.67 59.38 -13.10
CA ALA A 10 -0.51 58.73 -12.49
C ALA A 10 -0.61 57.19 -12.62
N ILE A 11 -0.33 56.38 -11.59
CA ILE A 11 -1.11 56.18 -10.34
C ILE A 11 -2.60 55.90 -10.62
N MET A 12 -2.98 54.62 -10.63
CA MET A 12 -4.20 54.21 -9.94
C MET A 12 -4.05 52.79 -9.38
N LEU A 13 -3.81 52.78 -8.08
CA LEU A 13 -3.90 51.65 -7.17
C LEU A 13 -5.34 51.11 -7.23
N MET A 14 -5.55 49.87 -7.68
CA MET A 14 -6.80 49.16 -7.41
C MET A 14 -6.48 47.95 -6.54
N ALA A 15 -6.47 48.22 -5.24
CA ALA A 15 -6.45 47.21 -4.20
C ALA A 15 -7.73 46.38 -4.33
N VAL A 16 -7.61 45.16 -4.89
CA VAL A 16 -8.68 44.17 -4.79
C VAL A 16 -8.59 43.58 -3.39
N LEU A 17 -9.46 44.10 -2.53
CA LEU A 17 -9.69 43.65 -1.17
C LEU A 17 -10.42 42.29 -1.22
N PHE A 18 -9.69 41.19 -1.44
CA PHE A 18 -10.21 39.84 -1.22
C PHE A 18 -10.10 39.51 0.27
N LEU A 19 -11.10 39.96 1.04
CA LEU A 19 -11.34 39.51 2.41
C LEU A 19 -12.76 38.96 2.49
N LEU A 20 -12.88 37.66 2.23
CA LEU A 20 -13.64 36.77 3.11
C LEU A 20 -12.88 35.44 3.15
N ALA A 21 -12.10 35.28 4.20
CA ALA A 21 -11.62 34.00 4.66
C ALA A 21 -12.84 33.11 4.91
N GLY A 22 -13.14 32.25 3.94
CA GLY A 22 -13.98 31.10 4.18
C GLY A 22 -13.27 30.25 5.22
N CYS A 23 -13.91 30.08 6.37
CA CYS A 23 -13.55 29.05 7.34
C CYS A 23 -13.88 27.70 6.68
N GLY A 24 -12.99 27.25 5.79
CA GLY A 24 -13.07 25.97 5.12
C GLY A 24 -12.77 24.88 6.13
N LYS A 25 -13.67 23.91 6.23
CA LYS A 25 -13.50 22.66 6.97
C LYS A 25 -12.05 22.19 6.89
N ARG A 26 -11.38 22.10 8.04
CA ARG A 26 -10.09 21.40 8.18
C ARG A 26 -10.33 19.93 7.80
N GLY A 27 -10.21 19.60 6.52
CA GLY A 27 -9.83 18.25 6.13
C GLY A 27 -8.54 17.96 6.89
N GLY A 28 -8.51 16.85 7.64
CA GLY A 28 -7.38 16.53 8.50
C GLY A 28 -6.07 16.65 7.71
N ALA A 29 -5.00 17.07 8.39
CA ALA A 29 -3.68 17.19 7.77
C ALA A 29 -3.23 15.88 7.10
N HIS A 30 -3.80 14.75 7.51
CA HIS A 30 -3.60 13.42 6.96
C HIS A 30 -4.74 13.05 5.98
N LYS A 31 -4.38 12.78 4.72
CA LYS A 31 -5.27 12.27 3.67
C LYS A 31 -4.76 10.92 3.17
N ILE A 32 -5.63 9.91 3.16
CA ILE A 32 -5.31 8.57 2.63
C ILE A 32 -5.77 8.49 1.16
N LEU A 33 -4.85 8.21 0.24
CA LEU A 33 -5.10 8.17 -1.20
C LEU A 33 -4.85 6.77 -1.77
N LYS A 34 -5.65 6.38 -2.78
CA LYS A 34 -5.35 5.18 -3.61
C LYS A 34 -4.17 5.48 -4.54
N ALA A 35 -3.51 4.44 -5.05
CA ALA A 35 -2.27 4.54 -5.82
C ALA A 35 -2.32 5.56 -6.97
N GLU A 36 -3.37 5.54 -7.80
CA GLU A 36 -3.48 6.47 -8.94
C GLU A 36 -3.67 7.92 -8.48
N ALA A 37 -4.57 8.15 -7.50
CA ALA A 37 -4.78 9.48 -6.93
C ALA A 37 -3.54 9.99 -6.17
N PHE A 38 -2.79 9.09 -5.52
CA PHE A 38 -1.53 9.41 -4.87
C PHE A 38 -0.48 9.81 -5.89
N GLN A 39 -0.37 9.09 -7.02
CA GLN A 39 0.53 9.44 -8.12
C GLN A 39 0.19 10.80 -8.73
N GLU A 40 -1.10 11.05 -8.99
CA GLU A 40 -1.57 12.33 -9.52
C GLU A 40 -1.26 13.48 -8.56
N GLU A 41 -1.58 13.33 -7.28
CA GLU A 41 -1.30 14.34 -6.25
C GLU A 41 0.21 14.58 -6.10
N LEU A 42 1.01 13.51 -6.02
CA LEU A 42 2.48 13.60 -5.95
C LEU A 42 3.06 14.38 -7.14
N ALA A 43 2.52 14.16 -8.35
CA ALA A 43 2.96 14.87 -9.55
C ALA A 43 2.67 16.38 -9.48
N THR A 44 1.60 16.82 -8.79
CA THR A 44 1.32 18.25 -8.58
C THR A 44 2.39 18.96 -7.73
N TYR A 45 3.12 18.19 -6.91
CA TYR A 45 4.19 18.67 -6.04
C TYR A 45 5.57 18.15 -6.44
N ALA A 46 5.80 17.80 -7.72
CA ALA A 46 7.08 17.23 -8.17
C ALA A 46 8.33 18.09 -7.84
N GLN A 47 8.16 19.39 -7.57
CA GLN A 47 9.25 20.31 -7.24
C GLN A 47 9.46 20.56 -5.74
N ASN A 48 8.46 20.28 -4.90
CA ASN A 48 8.48 20.65 -3.48
C ASN A 48 7.83 19.62 -2.55
N GLY A 49 7.36 18.49 -3.05
CA GLY A 49 6.83 17.38 -2.27
C GLY A 49 7.94 16.52 -1.69
N GLN A 50 7.72 16.03 -0.47
CA GLN A 50 8.64 15.15 0.24
C GLN A 50 8.10 13.73 0.22
N LEU A 51 8.59 12.89 -0.68
CA LEU A 51 8.22 11.48 -0.73
C LEU A 51 9.11 10.65 0.19
N ILE A 52 8.51 9.97 1.16
CA ILE A 52 9.21 9.12 2.13
C ILE A 52 8.69 7.68 2.08
N ASP A 53 9.64 6.74 2.06
CA ASP A 53 9.39 5.31 2.22
C ASP A 53 9.81 4.90 3.63
N VAL A 54 8.84 4.49 4.45
CA VAL A 54 9.11 4.15 5.86
C VAL A 54 9.37 2.67 6.12
N ARG A 55 9.71 1.92 5.06
CA ARG A 55 10.15 0.53 5.14
C ARG A 55 11.60 0.40 5.58
N THR A 56 12.08 -0.83 5.82
CA THR A 56 13.51 -1.06 6.07
C THR A 56 14.35 -0.78 4.82
N GLU A 57 15.65 -0.61 5.01
CA GLU A 57 16.61 -0.40 3.94
C GLU A 57 16.62 -1.57 2.94
N GLU A 58 16.44 -2.82 3.41
CA GLU A 58 16.36 -4.01 2.56
C GLU A 58 15.10 -3.99 1.69
N GLU A 59 13.94 -3.69 2.28
CA GLU A 59 12.67 -3.54 1.55
C GLU A 59 12.76 -2.41 0.49
N PHE A 60 13.44 -1.31 0.83
CA PHE A 60 13.66 -0.18 -0.07
C PHE A 60 14.57 -0.55 -1.25
N ALA A 61 15.68 -1.27 -0.99
CA ALA A 61 16.62 -1.71 -2.01
C ALA A 61 16.00 -2.68 -3.03
N GLN A 62 15.00 -3.45 -2.61
CA GLN A 62 14.23 -4.37 -3.48
C GLN A 62 13.25 -3.64 -4.43
N GLY A 63 13.12 -2.32 -4.31
CA GLY A 63 12.32 -1.49 -5.20
C GLY A 63 11.43 -0.52 -4.41
N HIS A 64 11.39 0.73 -4.85
CA HIS A 64 10.74 1.85 -4.17
C HIS A 64 10.15 2.84 -5.19
N LEU A 65 9.30 3.77 -4.77
CA LEU A 65 8.80 4.81 -5.68
C LEU A 65 9.93 5.78 -6.04
N ALA A 66 9.91 6.24 -7.30
CA ALA A 66 10.94 7.13 -7.82
C ALA A 66 11.10 8.40 -6.98
N GLY A 67 12.33 8.73 -6.60
CA GLY A 67 12.64 9.91 -5.77
C GLY A 67 12.25 9.79 -4.28
N ALA A 68 11.84 8.62 -3.81
CA ALA A 68 11.53 8.41 -2.39
C ALA A 68 12.80 8.46 -1.51
N LYS A 69 12.71 9.12 -0.36
CA LYS A 69 13.72 9.06 0.71
C LYS A 69 13.36 7.95 1.69
N ASN A 70 14.25 6.99 1.92
CA ASN A 70 14.00 5.96 2.93
C ASN A 70 14.21 6.50 4.36
N ILE A 71 13.16 6.41 5.20
CA ILE A 71 13.20 6.77 6.63
C ILE A 71 12.60 5.61 7.41
N ASN A 72 13.42 4.63 7.79
CA ASN A 72 12.98 3.37 8.38
C ASN A 72 12.16 3.58 9.67
N TYR A 73 10.88 3.20 9.66
CA TYR A 73 9.97 3.32 10.81
C TYR A 73 10.50 2.63 12.08
N ASN A 74 11.28 1.56 11.91
CA ASN A 74 11.77 0.74 13.01
C ASN A 74 13.12 1.22 13.57
N SER A 75 13.71 2.28 13.00
CA SER A 75 15.01 2.78 13.46
C SER A 75 14.87 3.66 14.71
N ASN A 76 15.91 3.66 15.55
CA ASN A 76 15.92 4.45 16.80
C ASN A 76 15.91 5.97 16.54
N ASP A 77 16.36 6.40 15.37
CA ASP A 77 16.42 7.80 14.92
C ASP A 77 15.18 8.22 14.10
N PHE A 78 14.18 7.36 13.94
CA PHE A 78 13.01 7.61 13.11
C PHE A 78 12.34 8.97 13.39
N LYS A 79 12.07 9.24 14.68
CA LYS A 79 11.40 10.47 15.16
C LYS A 79 12.19 11.73 14.83
N GLU A 80 13.52 11.67 14.96
CA GLU A 80 14.42 12.78 14.62
C GLU A 80 14.36 13.03 13.11
N ARG A 81 14.50 11.98 12.30
CA ARG A 81 14.52 12.08 10.84
C ARG A 81 13.24 12.60 10.23
N ILE A 82 12.07 12.26 10.77
CA ILE A 82 10.79 12.83 10.31
C ILE A 82 10.58 14.27 10.80
N SER A 83 11.22 14.66 11.91
CA SER A 83 11.15 16.02 12.43
C SER A 83 11.96 17.03 11.60
N ASP A 84 12.98 16.54 10.87
CA ASP A 84 13.82 17.29 9.93
C ASP A 84 13.15 17.59 8.58
N LEU A 85 11.96 17.01 8.32
CA LEU A 85 11.19 17.30 7.12
C LEU A 85 10.66 18.75 7.15
N ASP A 86 10.57 19.37 5.97
CA ASP A 86 10.03 20.72 5.85
C ASP A 86 8.52 20.72 6.12
N ARG A 87 8.12 21.39 7.20
CA ARG A 87 6.72 21.48 7.66
C ARG A 87 5.81 22.27 6.72
N ASN A 88 6.39 23.09 5.83
CA ASN A 88 5.66 23.90 4.86
C ASN A 88 5.46 23.19 3.51
N ALA A 89 6.16 22.08 3.31
CA ALA A 89 6.07 21.24 2.12
C ALA A 89 5.16 20.03 2.37
N PRO A 90 4.38 19.58 1.38
CA PRO A 90 3.62 18.35 1.50
C PRO A 90 4.51 17.13 1.72
N VAL A 91 4.07 16.21 2.57
CA VAL A 91 4.74 14.93 2.80
C VAL A 91 3.89 13.80 2.23
N PHE A 92 4.49 12.98 1.39
CA PHE A 92 3.90 11.77 0.81
C PHE A 92 4.57 10.58 1.49
N VAL A 93 3.81 9.72 2.15
CA VAL A 93 4.34 8.61 2.92
C VAL A 93 3.72 7.30 2.48
N TYR A 94 4.55 6.27 2.35
CA TYR A 94 4.08 4.91 2.12
C TYR A 94 4.98 3.90 2.82
N CYS A 95 4.46 2.69 2.99
CA CYS A 95 5.22 1.54 3.46
C CYS A 95 4.88 0.30 2.61
N LEU A 96 5.01 -0.91 3.16
CA LEU A 96 4.67 -2.13 2.42
C LEU A 96 3.16 -2.22 2.12
N GLY A 97 2.32 -2.25 3.17
CA GLY A 97 0.88 -2.47 3.08
C GLY A 97 -0.03 -1.40 3.70
N GLY A 98 0.54 -0.27 4.13
CA GLY A 98 -0.21 0.87 4.68
C GLY A 98 -0.19 1.04 6.21
N GLY A 99 0.17 0.01 7.00
CA GLY A 99 0.16 0.13 8.47
C GLY A 99 1.17 1.15 9.01
N ARG A 100 2.46 0.97 8.71
CA ARG A 100 3.53 1.88 9.15
C ARG A 100 3.37 3.31 8.61
N SER A 101 2.90 3.45 7.37
CA SER A 101 2.73 4.78 6.75
C SER A 101 1.56 5.54 7.36
N ASN A 102 0.48 4.85 7.70
CA ASN A 102 -0.65 5.45 8.39
C ASN A 102 -0.26 5.98 9.78
N ALA A 103 0.46 5.17 10.58
CA ALA A 103 0.99 5.61 11.88
C ALA A 103 1.96 6.80 11.73
N THR A 104 2.82 6.78 10.71
CA THR A 104 3.72 7.90 10.41
C THR A 104 2.94 9.16 10.02
N ALA A 105 1.88 9.03 9.24
CA ALA A 105 1.09 10.15 8.79
C ALA A 105 0.31 10.81 9.95
N GLU A 106 -0.22 10.02 10.88
CA GLU A 106 -0.81 10.51 12.13
C GLU A 106 0.21 11.27 12.98
N GLU A 107 1.42 10.73 13.08
CA GLU A 107 2.50 11.39 13.79
C GLU A 107 2.91 12.73 13.17
N LEU A 108 3.14 12.77 11.85
CA LEU A 108 3.44 14.01 11.15
C LEU A 108 2.32 15.05 11.35
N ALA A 109 1.05 14.63 11.25
CA ALA A 109 -0.07 15.51 11.54
C ALA A 109 -0.04 16.03 12.99
N GLY A 110 0.27 15.19 13.97
CA GLY A 110 0.44 15.55 15.38
C GLY A 110 1.62 16.51 15.63
N MET A 111 2.67 16.41 14.82
CA MET A 111 3.79 17.34 14.82
C MET A 111 3.44 18.70 14.18
N GLY A 112 2.29 18.84 13.53
CA GLY A 112 1.85 20.10 12.90
C GLY A 112 2.16 20.22 11.42
N PHE A 113 2.55 19.14 10.75
CA PHE A 113 2.50 19.10 9.28
C PHE A 113 1.04 19.25 8.84
N THR A 114 0.79 20.06 7.82
CA THR A 114 -0.58 20.42 7.40
C THR A 114 -1.05 19.70 6.14
N GLN A 115 -0.12 19.09 5.40
CA GLN A 115 -0.36 18.36 4.15
C GLN A 115 0.44 17.06 4.17
N VAL A 116 -0.21 15.98 4.57
CA VAL A 116 0.34 14.63 4.67
C VAL A 116 -0.56 13.69 3.88
N TYR A 117 0.04 12.98 2.94
CA TYR A 117 -0.63 12.05 2.03
C TYR A 117 -0.11 10.63 2.28
N ASP A 118 -0.99 9.73 2.69
CA ASP A 118 -0.69 8.31 2.95
C ASP A 118 -1.16 7.44 1.77
N LEU A 119 -0.27 6.59 1.25
CA LEU A 119 -0.60 5.65 0.19
C LEU A 119 -1.37 4.46 0.77
N LYS A 120 -2.68 4.42 0.48
CA LYS A 120 -3.55 3.31 0.86
C LYS A 120 -3.04 2.00 0.27
N GLY A 121 -2.78 1.02 1.13
CA GLY A 121 -2.26 -0.30 0.75
C GLY A 121 -0.76 -0.31 0.41
N GLY A 122 -0.05 0.81 0.64
CA GLY A 122 1.39 0.92 0.45
C GLY A 122 1.87 0.61 -0.96
N ILE A 123 3.15 0.22 -1.06
CA ILE A 123 3.77 -0.11 -2.34
C ILE A 123 3.19 -1.40 -2.96
N MET A 124 2.55 -2.28 -2.18
CA MET A 124 1.86 -3.45 -2.75
C MET A 124 0.68 -3.01 -3.64
N ALA A 125 -0.14 -2.08 -3.17
CA ALA A 125 -1.22 -1.53 -3.97
C ALA A 125 -0.70 -0.77 -5.20
N TRP A 126 0.45 -0.08 -5.08
CA TRP A 126 1.13 0.57 -6.20
C TRP A 126 1.57 -0.44 -7.28
N LYS A 127 2.25 -1.51 -6.87
CA LYS A 127 2.71 -2.57 -7.78
C LYS A 127 1.55 -3.31 -8.45
N ASN A 128 0.46 -3.57 -7.73
CA ASN A 128 -0.75 -4.18 -8.30
C ASN A 128 -1.36 -3.34 -9.45
N LYS A 129 -1.11 -2.03 -9.47
CA LYS A 129 -1.51 -1.13 -10.56
C LYS A 129 -0.49 -1.05 -11.70
N ASN A 130 0.57 -1.83 -11.65
CA ASN A 130 1.71 -1.79 -12.58
C ASN A 130 2.33 -0.40 -12.68
N LEU A 131 2.32 0.36 -11.59
CA LEU A 131 2.93 1.68 -11.53
C LEU A 131 4.45 1.57 -11.33
N PRO A 132 5.24 2.52 -11.87
CA PRO A 132 6.70 2.40 -11.94
C PRO A 132 7.37 2.48 -10.56
N ILE A 133 8.47 1.73 -10.39
CA ILE A 133 9.37 1.76 -9.23
C ILE A 133 10.83 1.95 -9.68
N GLU A 134 11.66 2.52 -8.82
CA GLU A 134 13.12 2.57 -8.92
C GLU A 134 13.75 1.50 -8.02
N GLY A 135 14.95 1.02 -8.39
CA GLY A 135 15.62 -0.06 -7.66
C GLY A 135 14.93 -1.42 -7.82
N GLY A 136 15.53 -2.45 -7.22
CA GLY A 136 15.17 -3.84 -7.46
C GLY A 136 15.69 -4.35 -8.81
N ASN A 137 16.42 -5.46 -8.80
CA ASN A 137 16.69 -6.18 -10.05
C ASN A 137 15.33 -6.60 -10.61
N ILE A 138 14.90 -5.98 -11.71
CA ILE A 138 13.90 -6.57 -12.61
C ILE A 138 14.59 -7.70 -13.37
N GLU A 139 15.00 -8.74 -12.65
CA GLU A 139 14.81 -10.09 -13.11
C GLU A 139 13.68 -10.62 -12.25
N LYS A 140 12.49 -10.76 -12.87
CA LYS A 140 11.43 -11.62 -12.36
C LYS A 140 12.01 -13.03 -12.23
N THR A 141 12.71 -13.31 -11.14
CA THR A 141 13.05 -14.69 -10.78
C THR A 141 11.73 -15.41 -10.65
N ALA A 142 11.56 -16.52 -11.36
CA ALA A 142 10.31 -17.29 -11.37
C ALA A 142 9.79 -17.46 -9.92
N ASP A 143 8.53 -17.11 -9.69
CA ASP A 143 7.88 -17.35 -8.40
C ASP A 143 8.09 -18.81 -7.98
N ARG A 144 8.21 -19.06 -6.67
CA ARG A 144 8.24 -20.44 -6.17
C ARG A 144 6.94 -21.17 -6.44
N VAL A 145 5.83 -20.43 -6.54
CA VAL A 145 4.51 -20.94 -6.90
C VAL A 145 3.99 -20.12 -8.06
N THR A 146 3.79 -20.76 -9.21
CA THR A 146 3.24 -20.13 -10.41
C THR A 146 1.73 -20.30 -10.52
N MET A 147 1.10 -19.60 -11.47
CA MET A 147 -0.31 -19.84 -11.83
C MET A 147 -0.56 -21.29 -12.28
N ASP A 148 0.41 -21.92 -12.94
CA ASP A 148 0.28 -23.32 -13.37
C ASP A 148 0.34 -24.28 -12.18
N ASP A 149 1.19 -24.01 -11.18
CA ASP A 149 1.24 -24.78 -9.94
C ASP A 149 -0.09 -24.68 -9.18
N LEU A 150 -0.64 -23.47 -9.08
CA LEU A 150 -1.97 -23.26 -8.49
C LEU A 150 -3.03 -24.07 -9.24
N HIS A 151 -3.16 -23.93 -10.56
CA HIS A 151 -4.13 -24.71 -11.34
C HIS A 151 -3.93 -26.22 -11.19
N ASN A 152 -2.69 -26.70 -11.10
CA ASN A 152 -2.41 -28.11 -10.87
C ASN A 152 -2.93 -28.60 -9.51
N VAL A 153 -2.81 -27.79 -8.46
CA VAL A 153 -3.41 -28.07 -7.15
C VAL A 153 -4.93 -28.03 -7.22
N LEU A 154 -5.50 -26.99 -7.84
CA LEU A 154 -6.94 -26.80 -7.96
C LEU A 154 -7.63 -27.95 -8.70
N ARG A 155 -7.06 -28.43 -9.80
CA ARG A 155 -7.62 -29.54 -10.59
C ARG A 155 -7.56 -30.89 -9.91
N LYS A 156 -6.58 -31.10 -9.02
CA LYS A 156 -6.42 -32.36 -8.27
C LYS A 156 -7.44 -32.49 -7.14
N ASN A 157 -8.01 -31.38 -6.68
CA ASN A 157 -8.86 -31.33 -5.50
C ASN A 157 -10.27 -30.86 -5.86
N LYS A 158 -11.30 -31.41 -5.21
CA LYS A 158 -12.70 -31.01 -5.47
C LYS A 158 -12.97 -29.58 -4.98
N ILE A 159 -12.50 -29.28 -3.78
CA ILE A 159 -12.57 -27.96 -3.15
C ILE A 159 -11.18 -27.66 -2.62
N THR A 160 -10.65 -26.47 -2.92
CA THR A 160 -9.39 -25.98 -2.38
C THR A 160 -9.64 -24.66 -1.67
N LEU A 161 -9.22 -24.55 -0.42
CA LEU A 161 -9.13 -23.28 0.31
C LEU A 161 -7.67 -22.84 0.26
N VAL A 162 -7.42 -21.73 -0.43
CA VAL A 162 -6.09 -21.13 -0.58
C VAL A 162 -5.94 -20.00 0.43
N ASP A 163 -4.96 -20.11 1.32
CA ASP A 163 -4.55 -19.10 2.30
C ASP A 163 -3.36 -18.30 1.74
N PHE A 164 -3.57 -17.01 1.47
CA PHE A 164 -2.50 -16.09 1.09
C PHE A 164 -1.98 -15.39 2.33
N TYR A 165 -0.72 -15.66 2.66
CA TYR A 165 -0.07 -15.21 3.89
C TYR A 165 1.33 -14.64 3.64
N ALA A 166 1.96 -14.14 4.71
CA ALA A 166 3.39 -13.83 4.73
C ALA A 166 3.96 -14.06 6.14
N ASP A 167 5.27 -14.22 6.26
CA ASP A 167 5.93 -14.49 7.55
C ASP A 167 5.82 -13.30 8.53
N TRP A 168 5.62 -12.09 8.03
CA TRP A 168 5.41 -10.89 8.84
C TRP A 168 3.93 -10.67 9.22
N CYS A 169 3.00 -11.46 8.69
CA CYS A 169 1.57 -11.34 8.97
C CYS A 169 1.20 -12.06 10.29
N VAL A 170 1.18 -11.32 11.39
CA VAL A 170 0.81 -11.87 12.72
C VAL A 170 -0.60 -12.50 12.72
N PRO A 171 -1.66 -11.86 12.20
CA PRO A 171 -2.98 -12.48 12.17
C PRO A 171 -3.02 -13.77 11.33
N CYS A 172 -2.19 -13.89 10.28
CA CYS A 172 -2.09 -15.11 9.48
C CYS A 172 -1.49 -16.26 10.31
N LYS A 173 -0.46 -15.98 11.12
CA LYS A 173 0.18 -16.96 12.02
C LYS A 173 -0.77 -17.44 13.11
N GLU A 174 -1.63 -16.57 13.61
CA GLU A 174 -2.65 -16.94 14.60
C GLU A 174 -3.70 -17.91 14.03
N MET A 175 -3.99 -17.84 12.73
CA MET A 175 -4.93 -18.75 12.07
C MET A 175 -4.30 -20.09 11.65
N GLU A 176 -2.98 -20.21 11.64
CA GLU A 176 -2.28 -21.42 11.20
C GLU A 176 -2.71 -22.70 11.95
N PRO A 177 -2.84 -22.71 13.30
CA PRO A 177 -3.35 -23.87 14.02
C PRO A 177 -4.78 -24.26 13.62
N THR A 178 -5.62 -23.26 13.33
CA THR A 178 -6.99 -23.47 12.84
C THR A 178 -6.99 -24.11 11.47
N LEU A 179 -6.14 -23.64 10.56
CA LEU A 179 -6.00 -24.20 9.21
C LEU A 179 -5.45 -25.63 9.26
N GLU A 180 -4.45 -25.92 10.09
CA GLU A 180 -3.93 -27.28 10.28
C GLU A 180 -5.01 -28.24 10.78
N LYS A 181 -5.80 -27.79 11.75
CA LYS A 181 -6.92 -28.55 12.28
C LYS A 181 -7.97 -28.81 11.21
N LEU A 182 -8.38 -27.79 10.45
CA LEU A 182 -9.35 -27.94 9.36
C LEU A 182 -8.82 -28.86 8.25
N ALA A 183 -7.55 -28.77 7.89
CA ALA A 183 -6.93 -29.65 6.90
C ALA A 183 -7.02 -31.13 7.31
N LYS A 184 -6.98 -31.40 8.62
CA LYS A 184 -7.13 -32.74 9.18
C LYS A 184 -8.60 -33.18 9.27
N ASP A 185 -9.45 -32.35 9.87
CA ASP A 185 -10.85 -32.68 10.17
C ASP A 185 -11.71 -32.73 8.90
N TYR A 186 -11.35 -31.94 7.89
CA TYR A 186 -12.07 -31.82 6.61
C TYR A 186 -11.27 -32.37 5.42
N LYS A 187 -10.25 -33.22 5.65
CA LYS A 187 -9.36 -33.76 4.59
C LYS A 187 -10.09 -34.39 3.38
N ASP A 188 -11.29 -34.95 3.60
CA ASP A 188 -12.08 -35.60 2.57
C ASP A 188 -13.01 -34.63 1.81
N LYS A 189 -13.13 -33.39 2.31
CA LYS A 189 -13.96 -32.31 1.73
C LYS A 189 -13.13 -31.19 1.11
N VAL A 190 -12.11 -30.70 1.80
CA VAL A 190 -11.31 -29.54 1.37
C VAL A 190 -9.82 -29.84 1.44
N PHE A 191 -9.09 -29.38 0.43
CA PHE A 191 -7.64 -29.28 0.49
C PHE A 191 -7.26 -27.85 0.89
N ILE A 192 -6.42 -27.70 1.91
CA ILE A 192 -5.91 -26.39 2.33
C ILE A 192 -4.54 -26.18 1.71
N TYR A 193 -4.39 -25.10 0.94
CA TYR A 193 -3.14 -24.75 0.27
C TYR A 193 -2.68 -23.37 0.73
N ARG A 194 -1.49 -23.28 1.30
CA ARG A 194 -0.95 -22.00 1.80
C ARG A 194 0.08 -21.47 0.82
N ILE A 195 -0.03 -20.20 0.45
CA ILE A 195 0.85 -19.52 -0.49
C ILE A 195 1.41 -18.27 0.19
N ASN A 196 2.75 -18.22 0.32
CA ASN A 196 3.43 -17.03 0.79
C ASN A 196 3.51 -16.01 -0.35
N VAL A 197 2.90 -14.84 -0.16
CA VAL A 197 2.84 -13.78 -1.18
C VAL A 197 4.20 -13.17 -1.50
N ASP A 198 5.15 -13.22 -0.57
CA ASP A 198 6.52 -12.74 -0.79
C ASP A 198 7.32 -13.70 -1.69
N GLU A 199 6.91 -14.97 -1.78
CA GLU A 199 7.54 -16.00 -2.62
C GLU A 199 6.80 -16.25 -3.94
N ALA A 200 5.62 -15.63 -4.09
CA ALA A 200 4.71 -15.80 -5.21
C ALA A 200 4.25 -14.44 -5.78
N THR A 201 5.20 -13.53 -5.97
CA THR A 201 4.95 -12.12 -6.33
C THR A 201 4.13 -11.93 -7.62
N LEU A 202 4.47 -12.63 -8.70
CA LEU A 202 3.75 -12.53 -9.98
C LEU A 202 2.36 -13.17 -9.90
N LEU A 203 2.25 -14.29 -9.18
CA LEU A 203 0.98 -14.93 -8.89
C LEU A 203 0.07 -13.99 -8.11
N SER A 204 0.58 -13.35 -7.05
CA SER A 204 -0.15 -12.38 -6.24
C SER A 204 -0.59 -11.17 -7.05
N GLU A 205 0.26 -10.63 -7.93
CA GLU A 205 -0.11 -9.57 -8.87
C GLU A 205 -1.20 -10.04 -9.85
N THR A 206 -1.05 -11.24 -10.42
CA THR A 206 -2.00 -11.81 -11.39
C THR A 206 -3.38 -12.02 -10.77
N LEU A 207 -3.41 -12.48 -9.52
CA LEU A 207 -4.63 -12.68 -8.74
C LEU A 207 -5.15 -11.39 -8.08
N LYS A 208 -4.43 -10.27 -8.21
CA LYS A 208 -4.76 -8.96 -7.63
C LYS A 208 -4.92 -8.99 -6.11
N ILE A 209 -3.98 -9.64 -5.43
CA ILE A 209 -3.94 -9.71 -3.97
C ILE A 209 -3.54 -8.34 -3.41
N GLU A 210 -4.49 -7.61 -2.82
CA GLU A 210 -4.28 -6.24 -2.31
C GLU A 210 -3.99 -6.16 -0.80
N GLY A 211 -4.14 -7.28 -0.08
CA GLY A 211 -3.90 -7.35 1.36
C GLY A 211 -4.01 -8.78 1.89
N ILE A 212 -3.41 -9.01 3.05
CA ILE A 212 -3.45 -10.27 3.79
C ILE A 212 -3.83 -10.00 5.25
N PRO A 213 -4.47 -10.96 5.95
CA PRO A 213 -4.85 -12.30 5.49
C PRO A 213 -5.93 -12.30 4.40
N LEU A 214 -5.86 -13.25 3.48
CA LEU A 214 -6.83 -13.41 2.40
C LEU A 214 -7.00 -14.88 2.07
N PHE A 215 -8.25 -15.30 1.87
CA PHE A 215 -8.59 -16.67 1.52
C PHE A 215 -9.40 -16.71 0.23
N HIS A 216 -8.99 -17.57 -0.69
CA HIS A 216 -9.79 -17.92 -1.86
C HIS A 216 -10.29 -19.35 -1.73
N VAL A 217 -11.58 -19.58 -1.96
CA VAL A 217 -12.14 -20.93 -2.03
C VAL A 217 -12.51 -21.24 -3.46
N TYR A 218 -11.95 -22.33 -3.97
CA TYR A 218 -12.12 -22.80 -5.33
C TYR A 218 -12.84 -24.14 -5.36
N LYS A 219 -13.68 -24.35 -6.39
CA LYS A 219 -14.26 -25.65 -6.75
C LYS A 219 -13.74 -26.03 -8.14
N GLY A 220 -12.75 -26.93 -8.18
CA GLY A 220 -11.87 -27.05 -9.35
C GLY A 220 -11.16 -25.73 -9.63
N ASP A 221 -11.11 -25.28 -10.89
CA ASP A 221 -10.48 -24.00 -11.27
C ASP A 221 -11.37 -22.76 -11.04
N LYS A 222 -12.62 -22.94 -10.57
CA LYS A 222 -13.56 -21.83 -10.39
C LYS A 222 -13.45 -21.26 -8.98
N LEU A 223 -13.07 -19.98 -8.86
CA LEU A 223 -13.20 -19.21 -7.63
C LEU A 223 -14.68 -19.09 -7.26
N VAL A 224 -15.06 -19.56 -6.07
CA VAL A 224 -16.45 -19.54 -5.59
C VAL A 224 -16.65 -18.61 -4.40
N ARG A 225 -15.61 -18.35 -3.61
CA ARG A 225 -15.61 -17.39 -2.49
C ARG A 225 -14.25 -16.73 -2.32
N GLU A 226 -14.26 -15.50 -1.84
CA GLU A 226 -13.10 -14.74 -1.37
C GLU A 226 -13.45 -14.23 0.04
N LEU A 227 -12.53 -14.39 0.99
CA LEU A 227 -12.68 -13.93 2.37
C LEU A 227 -11.47 -13.07 2.72
N THR A 228 -11.71 -11.83 3.14
CA THR A 228 -10.66 -10.87 3.48
C THR A 228 -10.53 -10.73 4.99
N GLY A 229 -9.29 -10.67 5.50
CA GLY A 229 -9.01 -10.47 6.91
C GLY A 229 -9.05 -11.77 7.73
N PHE A 230 -8.94 -11.62 9.05
CA PHE A 230 -8.95 -12.73 9.99
C PHE A 230 -10.28 -13.50 9.93
N GLN A 231 -10.21 -14.83 10.00
CA GLN A 231 -11.37 -15.72 9.97
C GLN A 231 -11.37 -16.60 11.21
N GLU A 232 -12.53 -16.72 11.86
CA GLU A 232 -12.73 -17.68 12.94
C GLU A 232 -12.91 -19.09 12.35
N GLU A 233 -12.64 -20.12 13.16
CA GLU A 233 -12.77 -21.53 12.72
C GLU A 233 -14.19 -21.83 12.18
N GLU A 234 -15.22 -21.31 12.83
CA GLU A 234 -16.62 -21.56 12.46
C GLU A 234 -17.02 -20.90 11.13
N ASP A 235 -16.46 -19.73 10.84
CA ASP A 235 -16.70 -19.03 9.58
C ASP A 235 -16.13 -19.85 8.41
N LEU A 236 -14.90 -20.36 8.56
CA LEU A 236 -14.27 -21.22 7.57
C LEU A 236 -15.06 -22.51 7.35
N LYS A 237 -15.52 -23.17 8.43
CA LYS A 237 -16.37 -24.37 8.33
C LYS A 237 -17.66 -24.09 7.57
N THR A 238 -18.35 -23.00 7.93
CA THR A 238 -19.60 -22.59 7.29
C THR A 238 -19.40 -22.41 5.78
N VAL A 239 -18.30 -21.79 5.37
CA VAL A 239 -17.96 -21.62 3.96
C VAL A 239 -17.68 -22.96 3.28
N ILE A 240 -16.91 -23.84 3.90
CA ILE A 240 -16.56 -25.16 3.35
C ILE A 240 -17.81 -26.03 3.18
N ASP A 241 -18.68 -26.06 4.19
CA ASP A 241 -19.89 -26.90 4.21
C ASP A 241 -21.00 -26.41 3.26
N ALA A 242 -20.92 -25.17 2.78
CA ALA A 242 -21.87 -24.58 1.85
C ALA A 242 -21.57 -24.86 0.35
N ILE A 243 -20.48 -25.56 0.01
CA ILE A 243 -19.96 -25.74 -1.37
C ILE A 243 -20.17 -27.18 -1.89
#